data_AF-A0A0B1SUV1-F1
#
_entry.id   AF-A0A0B1SUV1-F1
#
_cell.length_a   1.000
_cell.length_b   1.000
_cell.length_c   1.000
_cell.angle_alpha   90.00
_cell.angle_beta   90.00
_cell.angle_gamma   90.00
#
_symmetry.space_group_name_H-M   'P 1'
#
loop_
_entity.id
_entity.type
_entity.pdbx_description
1 polymer ?
#
loop_
_entity_poly.entity_id
_entity_poly.type
_entity_poly.pdbx_seq_one_letter_code
_entity_poly.pdbx_strand_id
1 'polypeptide(L)'
;MEPQERKLGTDTWYYAKRCLLATIETMAKHLVVIRDSVVHECLKFLDRCEVHGRNIPTIVDGPLMEGQVDSIKNTVTYEARLLKSLLLQVING
;
A
#
# COMPACT_ATOMS: atom_id res chain seq x y z
N MET A 1 12.73 -5.71 27.06
CA MET A 1 12.18 -4.99 25.89
C MET A 1 11.36 -6.00 25.12
N GLU A 2 10.05 -5.82 25.04
CA GLU A 2 9.21 -6.70 24.21
C GLU A 2 9.56 -6.49 22.73
N PRO A 3 9.46 -7.53 21.88
CA PRO A 3 9.73 -7.39 20.47
C PRO A 3 8.75 -6.37 19.90
N GLN A 4 9.26 -5.32 19.26
CA GLN A 4 8.46 -4.33 18.54
C GLN A 4 7.86 -4.99 17.28
N GLU A 5 6.97 -5.97 17.47
CA GLU A 5 6.19 -6.61 16.42
C GLU A 5 5.40 -5.51 15.70
N ARG A 6 5.99 -5.09 14.59
CA ARG A 6 5.68 -3.93 13.77
C ARG A 6 4.19 -3.90 13.44
N LYS A 7 3.41 -3.17 14.24
CA LYS A 7 2.01 -2.88 13.93
C LYS A 7 2.00 -1.93 12.74
N LEU A 8 1.74 -2.48 11.55
CA LEU A 8 1.27 -1.68 10.42
C LEU A 8 0.20 -0.72 10.94
N GLY A 9 0.42 0.57 10.78
CA GLY A 9 -0.48 1.62 11.24
C GLY A 9 -0.77 2.59 10.10
N THR A 10 -1.78 3.45 10.29
CA THR A 10 -2.22 4.40 9.26
C THR A 10 -1.09 5.29 8.75
N ASP A 11 -0.26 5.84 9.64
CA ASP A 11 0.88 6.70 9.24
C ASP A 11 1.94 5.93 8.46
N THR A 12 2.33 4.74 8.95
CA THR A 12 3.31 3.90 8.25
C THR A 12 2.80 3.52 6.86
N TRP A 13 1.52 3.16 6.75
CA TRP A 13 0.89 2.86 5.47
C TRP A 13 0.83 4.09 4.55
N TYR A 14 0.53 5.26 5.10
CA TYR A 14 0.45 6.52 4.36
C TYR A 14 1.77 6.84 3.62
N TYR A 15 2.93 6.55 4.22
CA TYR A 15 4.22 6.71 3.53
C TYR A 15 4.53 5.54 2.59
N ALA A 16 4.27 4.30 3.02
CA ALA A 16 4.52 3.11 2.21
C ALA A 16 3.77 3.14 0.88
N LYS A 17 2.47 3.48 0.90
CA LYS A 17 1.62 3.50 -0.30
C LYS A 17 2.09 4.51 -1.34
N ARG A 18 2.57 5.69 -0.90
CA ARG A 18 3.07 6.74 -1.80
C ARG A 18 4.42 6.37 -2.41
N CYS A 19 5.31 5.74 -1.65
CA CYS A 19 6.57 5.23 -2.17
C CYS A 19 6.34 4.15 -3.24
N LEU A 20 5.45 3.19 -2.97
CA LEU A 20 5.10 2.13 -3.93
C LEU A 20 4.45 2.70 -5.18
N LEU A 21 3.49 3.63 -5.04
CA LEU A 21 2.83 4.26 -6.18
C LEU A 21 3.80 5.03 -7.08
N ALA A 22 4.71 5.81 -6.50
CA ALA A 22 5.75 6.52 -7.26
C ALA A 22 6.67 5.54 -8.00
N THR A 23 7.02 4.41 -7.36
CA THR A 23 7.82 3.36 -8.01
C THR A 23 7.07 2.77 -9.21
N ILE A 24 5.81 2.36 -9.02
CA ILE A 24 4.95 1.82 -10.08
C ILE A 24 4.82 2.83 -11.23
N GLU A 25 4.60 4.12 -10.93
CA GLU A 25 4.51 5.18 -11.94
C GLU A 25 5.80 5.27 -12.78
N THR A 26 6.98 5.28 -12.13
CA THR A 26 8.25 5.35 -12.85
C THR A 26 8.55 4.10 -13.67
N MET A 27 8.11 2.93 -13.21
CA MET A 27 8.19 1.68 -13.98
C MET A 27 7.26 1.72 -15.20
N ALA A 28 6.02 2.17 -15.03
CA ALA A 28 5.04 2.28 -16.12
C ALA A 28 5.49 3.25 -17.23
N LYS A 29 6.27 4.26 -16.87
CA LYS A 29 6.90 5.20 -17.83
C LYS A 29 8.22 4.70 -18.42
N HIS A 30 8.64 3.46 -18.09
CA HIS A 30 9.94 2.89 -18.44
C HIS A 30 11.16 3.73 -18.02
N LEU A 31 11.01 4.59 -17.00
CA LEU A 31 12.08 5.43 -16.48
C LEU A 31 13.02 4.65 -15.55
N VAL A 32 12.50 3.58 -14.93
CA VAL A 32 13.24 2.73 -13.99
C VAL A 32 12.91 1.26 -14.27
N VAL A 33 13.95 0.43 -14.25
CA VAL A 33 13.82 -1.03 -14.21
C VAL A 33 14.29 -1.50 -12.84
N ILE A 34 13.44 -2.24 -12.13
CA ILE A 34 13.78 -2.83 -10.82
C ILE A 34 14.00 -4.33 -10.95
N ARG A 35 14.81 -4.90 -10.05
CA ARG A 35 15.09 -6.34 -10.03
C ARG A 35 13.84 -7.12 -9.61
N ASP A 36 13.66 -8.31 -10.17
CA ASP A 36 12.55 -9.22 -9.85
C ASP A 36 12.47 -9.55 -8.35
N SER A 37 13.62 -9.64 -7.67
CA SER A 37 13.66 -9.86 -6.22
C SER A 37 13.00 -8.72 -5.43
N VAL A 38 13.16 -7.48 -5.88
CA VAL A 38 12.53 -6.31 -5.27
C VAL A 38 11.03 -6.32 -5.54
N VAL A 39 10.63 -6.63 -6.77
CA VAL A 39 9.23 -6.80 -7.16
C VAL A 39 8.54 -7.85 -6.26
N HIS A 40 9.17 -9.00 -6.09
CA HIS A 40 8.62 -10.10 -5.30
C HIS A 40 8.45 -9.70 -3.82
N GLU A 41 9.42 -9.00 -3.23
CA GLU A 41 9.30 -8.50 -1.86
C GLU A 41 8.21 -7.42 -1.73
N CYS A 42 8.01 -6.56 -2.75
CA CYS A 42 6.87 -5.63 -2.78
C CYS A 42 5.52 -6.36 -2.82
N LEU A 43 5.38 -7.40 -3.65
CA LEU A 43 4.16 -8.22 -3.72
C LEU A 43 3.87 -8.90 -2.37
N LYS A 44 4.89 -9.51 -1.77
CA LYS A 44 4.80 -10.18 -0.47
C LYS A 44 4.49 -9.19 0.67
N PHE A 45 5.02 -7.98 0.60
CA PHE A 45 4.64 -6.91 1.52
C PHE A 45 3.15 -6.55 1.38
N LEU A 46 2.68 -6.33 0.15
CA LEU A 46 1.28 -6.02 -0.14
C LEU A 46 0.34 -7.15 0.29
N ASP A 47 0.73 -8.42 0.15
CA ASP A 47 -0.03 -9.57 0.64
C ASP A 47 -0.19 -9.55 2.16
N ARG A 48 0.86 -9.20 2.90
CA ARG A 48 0.78 -9.05 4.36
C ARG A 48 -0.12 -7.87 4.74
N CYS A 49 -0.04 -6.76 4.03
CA CYS A 49 -0.93 -5.62 4.23
C CYS A 49 -2.39 -5.97 3.90
N GLU A 50 -2.64 -6.81 2.89
CA GLU A 50 -3.97 -7.31 2.56
C GLU A 50 -4.57 -8.12 3.72
N VAL A 51 -3.81 -9.08 4.27
CA VAL A 51 -4.27 -9.98 5.33
C VAL A 51 -4.48 -9.23 6.66
N HIS A 52 -3.56 -8.34 7.03
CA HIS A 52 -3.58 -7.68 8.34
C HIS A 52 -4.21 -6.28 8.33
N GLY A 53 -4.52 -5.73 7.15
CA GLY A 53 -4.97 -4.35 6.95
C GLY A 53 -6.47 -4.09 7.11
N ARG A 54 -7.28 -5.12 7.39
CA ARG A 54 -8.74 -5.03 7.27
C ARG A 54 -9.34 -3.98 8.21
N ASN A 55 -8.78 -3.88 9.42
CA ASN A 55 -9.26 -2.98 10.47
C ASN A 55 -8.36 -1.74 10.61
N ILE A 56 -7.47 -1.48 9.66
CA ILE A 56 -6.57 -0.32 9.68
C ILE A 56 -7.11 0.70 8.67
N PRO A 57 -7.55 1.89 9.13
CA PRO A 57 -8.03 2.94 8.23
C PRO A 57 -6.85 3.57 7.47
N THR A 58 -7.10 4.04 6.25
CA THR A 58 -6.08 4.70 5.41
C THR A 58 -6.10 6.22 5.49
N ILE A 59 -7.12 6.77 6.16
CA ILE A 59 -7.34 8.19 6.42
C ILE A 59 -7.45 8.35 7.95
N VAL A 60 -6.75 9.34 8.50
CA VAL A 60 -6.96 9.78 9.88
C VAL A 60 -8.00 10.90 9.81
N ASP A 61 -9.17 10.68 10.40
CA ASP A 61 -10.23 11.69 10.43
C ASP A 61 -9.72 12.95 11.16
N GLY A 62 -9.49 14.02 10.40
CA GLY A 62 -9.24 15.34 10.95
C GLY A 62 -10.57 16.00 11.35
N PRO A 63 -10.58 16.98 12.26
CA PRO A 63 -11.79 17.70 12.68
C PRO A 63 -12.52 18.44 11.54
N LEU A 64 -11.98 18.45 10.32
CA LEU A 64 -12.56 19.06 9.12
C LEU A 64 -13.03 18.02 8.08
N MET A 65 -12.88 16.71 8.33
CA MET A 65 -13.23 15.63 7.37
C MET A 65 -14.63 15.05 7.63
N GLU A 66 -15.63 15.91 7.82
CA GLU A 66 -17.03 15.47 7.92
C GLU A 66 -17.53 14.95 6.56
N GLY A 67 -17.79 13.63 6.48
CA GLY A 67 -18.76 13.08 5.52
C GLY A 67 -18.25 12.41 4.24
N GLN A 68 -16.96 12.11 4.08
CA GLN A 68 -16.44 11.47 2.84
C GLN A 68 -15.71 10.12 3.05
N VAL A 69 -16.00 9.40 4.14
CA VAL A 69 -15.33 8.13 4.40
C VAL A 69 -16.22 6.97 3.96
N ASP A 70 -16.12 6.57 2.68
CA ASP A 70 -16.63 5.27 2.22
C ASP A 70 -15.80 4.16 2.92
N SER A 71 -16.28 3.72 4.08
CA SER A 71 -15.56 2.88 5.06
C SER A 71 -14.96 1.61 4.45
N ILE A 72 -15.52 1.10 3.35
CA ILE A 72 -15.06 -0.13 2.70
C ILE A 72 -13.78 0.11 1.88
N LYS A 73 -13.64 1.29 1.25
CA LYS A 73 -12.48 1.64 0.42
C LYS A 73 -11.33 2.25 1.21
N ASN A 74 -11.60 2.72 2.43
CA ASN A 74 -10.62 3.40 3.27
C ASN A 74 -9.89 2.44 4.23
N THR A 75 -9.60 1.22 3.78
CA THR A 75 -8.84 0.23 4.55
C THR A 75 -7.52 -0.10 3.88
N VAL A 76 -6.50 -0.42 4.69
CA VAL A 76 -5.19 -0.80 4.17
C VAL A 76 -5.31 -2.04 3.28
N THR A 77 -6.21 -2.97 3.60
CA THR A 77 -6.51 -4.13 2.74
C THR A 77 -6.95 -3.71 1.33
N TYR A 78 -7.86 -2.74 1.22
CA TYR A 78 -8.36 -2.29 -0.07
C TYR A 78 -7.26 -1.63 -0.91
N GLU A 79 -6.54 -0.68 -0.32
CA GLU A 79 -5.45 0.02 -1.03
C GLU A 79 -4.29 -0.93 -1.39
N ALA A 80 -3.99 -1.93 -0.54
CA ALA A 80 -2.96 -2.92 -0.84
C ALA A 80 -3.31 -3.78 -2.07
N ARG A 81 -4.56 -4.22 -2.20
CA ARG A 81 -5.04 -4.95 -3.39
C ARG A 81 -4.94 -4.12 -4.66
N LEU A 82 -5.30 -2.83 -4.56
CA LEU A 82 -5.22 -1.91 -5.68
C LEU A 82 -3.76 -1.73 -6.14
N LEU A 83 -2.83 -1.46 -5.22
CA LEU A 83 -1.41 -1.33 -5.52
C LEU A 83 -0.83 -2.64 -6.09
N LYS A 84 -1.24 -3.79 -5.57
CA LYS A 84 -0.80 -5.11 -6.08
C LYS A 84 -1.26 -5.30 -7.52
N SER A 85 -2.51 -4.98 -7.83
CA SER A 85 -3.04 -5.06 -9.19
C SER A 85 -2.27 -4.15 -10.15
N LEU A 86 -2.00 -2.91 -9.75
CA LEU A 86 -1.24 -1.96 -10.57
C LEU A 86 0.18 -2.45 -10.83
N LEU A 87 0.87 -2.94 -9.79
CA LEU A 87 2.22 -3.48 -9.93
C LEU A 87 2.24 -4.68 -10.91
N LEU A 88 1.30 -5.61 -10.78
CA LEU A 88 1.20 -6.76 -11.69
C LEU A 88 0.90 -6.35 -13.14
N GLN A 89 0.08 -5.31 -13.35
CA GLN A 89 -0.19 -4.79 -14.69
C GLN A 89 1.06 -4.21 -15.35
N VAL A 90 1.91 -3.52 -14.58
CA VAL A 90 3.16 -2.95 -15.10
C VAL A 90 4.24 -4.01 -15.37
N ILE A 91 4.19 -5.14 -14.67
CA ILE A 91 5.13 -6.25 -14.90
C ILE A 91 4.71 -7.13 -16.08
N ASN A 92 3.40 -7.31 -16.27
CA ASN A 92 2.85 -8.22 -17.27
C ASN A 92 2.40 -7.51 -18.56
N GLY A 93 2.42 -6.18 -18.59
CA GLY A 93 2.10 -5.35 -19.76
C GLY A 93 3.34 -5.04 -20.59
#